data_AF-A0A8T0Y5H6-F1
#
_entry.id   AF-A0A8T0Y5H6-F1
#
_cell.length_a   1.000
_cell.length_b   1.000
_cell.length_c   1.000
_cell.angle_alpha   90.00
_cell.angle_beta   90.00
_cell.angle_gamma   90.00
#
_symmetry.space_group_name_H-M   'P 1'
#
loop_
_entity.id
_entity.type
_entity.pdbx_description
1 polymer ?
#
loop_
_entity_poly.entity_id
_entity_poly.type
_entity_poly.pdbx_seq_one_letter_code
_entity_poly.pdbx_strand_id
1 'polypeptide(L)'
;KYPTQEQQRHFCRAYLAGKDGDENDVSENEVESLRLEANMYSMATHLYWTIWGYIQASQSTIDFDYLGFAQCRYEVFKSRVTLKN
;
A
#
# COMPACT_ATOMS: atom_id res chain seq x y z
N LYS A 1 -7.84 2.65 7.97
CA LYS A 1 -7.25 1.48 8.67
C LYS A 1 -6.56 0.59 7.63
N TYR A 2 -5.45 -0.05 7.99
CA TYR A 2 -4.76 -1.01 7.10
C TYR A 2 -5.51 -2.36 7.08
N PRO A 3 -5.57 -3.10 5.97
CA PRO A 3 -6.28 -4.37 5.90
C PRO A 3 -5.66 -5.42 6.84
N THR A 4 -6.50 -6.25 7.46
CA THR A 4 -6.04 -7.41 8.25
C THR A 4 -5.35 -8.43 7.35
N GLN A 5 -4.60 -9.37 7.93
CA GLN A 5 -3.97 -10.43 7.13
C GLN A 5 -4.99 -11.26 6.35
N GLU A 6 -6.15 -11.56 6.94
CA GLU A 6 -7.25 -12.27 6.28
C GLU A 6 -7.78 -11.49 5.06
N GLN A 7 -8.00 -10.19 5.20
CA GLN A 7 -8.43 -9.33 4.10
C GLN A 7 -7.39 -9.25 2.98
N GLN A 8 -6.10 -9.17 3.34
CA GLN A 8 -5.02 -9.19 2.35
C GLN A 8 -4.97 -10.52 1.60
N ARG A 9 -5.11 -11.65 2.31
CA ARG A 9 -5.13 -13.00 1.73
C ARG A 9 -6.31 -13.19 0.80
N HIS A 10 -7.50 -12.76 1.20
CA HIS A 10 -8.69 -12.79 0.37
C HIS A 10 -8.48 -12.02 -0.94
N PHE A 11 -7.94 -10.80 -0.87
CA PHE A 11 -7.62 -10.02 -2.07
C PHE A 11 -6.58 -10.72 -2.97
N CYS A 12 -5.48 -11.23 -2.38
CA CYS A 12 -4.43 -11.89 -3.14
C CYS A 12 -4.95 -13.14 -3.86
N ARG A 13 -5.80 -13.94 -3.19
CA ARG A 13 -6.41 -15.15 -3.77
C ARG A 13 -7.31 -14.81 -4.96
N ALA A 14 -8.23 -13.87 -4.79
CA ALA A 14 -9.09 -13.41 -5.87
C ALA A 14 -8.29 -12.80 -7.04
N TYR A 15 -7.23 -12.03 -6.74
CA TYR A 15 -6.35 -11.45 -7.75
C TYR A 15 -5.60 -12.51 -8.56
N LEU A 16 -5.06 -13.53 -7.91
CA LEU A 16 -4.30 -14.61 -8.54
C LEU A 16 -5.19 -15.54 -9.36
N ALA A 17 -6.41 -15.81 -8.92
CA ALA A 17 -7.41 -16.54 -9.70
C ALA A 17 -7.79 -15.77 -10.98
N GLY A 18 -7.81 -14.44 -10.90
CA GLY A 18 -8.22 -13.59 -12.01
C GLY A 18 -9.72 -13.66 -12.25
N LYS A 19 -10.18 -13.03 -13.35
CA LYS A 19 -11.62 -12.85 -13.61
C LYS A 19 -12.39 -14.16 -13.82
N ASP A 20 -11.76 -15.10 -14.51
CA ASP A 20 -12.40 -16.34 -14.97
C ASP A 20 -11.76 -17.61 -14.35
N GLY A 21 -10.83 -17.46 -13.40
CA GLY A 21 -10.18 -18.60 -12.73
C GLY A 21 -10.85 -18.98 -11.41
N ASP A 22 -10.56 -20.19 -10.95
CA ASP A 22 -11.05 -20.71 -9.67
C ASP A 22 -10.07 -20.36 -8.54
N GLU A 23 -10.56 -19.71 -7.48
CA GLU A 23 -9.79 -19.42 -6.27
C GLU A 23 -9.24 -20.68 -5.58
N ASN A 24 -9.85 -21.85 -5.80
CA ASN A 24 -9.38 -23.14 -5.28
C ASN A 24 -8.09 -23.63 -5.96
N ASP A 25 -7.80 -23.16 -7.18
CA ASP A 25 -6.58 -23.51 -7.91
C ASP A 25 -5.36 -22.71 -7.44
N VAL A 26 -5.58 -21.64 -6.66
CA VAL A 26 -4.50 -20.78 -6.14
C VAL A 26 -3.90 -21.40 -4.89
N SER A 27 -2.59 -21.64 -4.87
CA SER A 27 -1.92 -22.20 -3.70
C SER A 27 -1.76 -21.17 -2.56
N GLU A 28 -1.72 -21.66 -1.33
CA GLU A 28 -1.43 -20.84 -0.14
C GLU A 28 -0.05 -20.15 -0.21
N ASN A 29 0.91 -20.78 -0.91
CA ASN A 29 2.25 -20.22 -1.11
C ASN A 29 2.20 -19.00 -2.03
N GLU A 30 1.46 -19.06 -3.14
CA GLU A 30 1.32 -17.92 -4.05
C GLU A 30 0.62 -16.74 -3.37
N VAL A 31 -0.43 -17.01 -2.60
CA VAL A 31 -1.13 -16.01 -1.78
C VAL A 31 -0.17 -15.33 -0.82
N GLU A 32 0.64 -16.10 -0.08
CA GLU A 32 1.57 -15.54 0.89
C GLU A 32 2.72 -14.78 0.23
N SER A 33 3.27 -15.27 -0.88
CA SER A 33 4.31 -14.58 -1.66
C SER A 33 3.83 -13.22 -2.14
N LEU A 34 2.67 -13.14 -2.79
CA LEU A 34 2.11 -11.87 -3.26
C LEU A 34 1.82 -10.91 -2.09
N ARG A 35 1.28 -11.44 -0.99
CA ARG A 35 1.00 -10.65 0.21
C ARG A 35 2.27 -10.02 0.79
N LEU A 36 3.36 -10.78 0.90
CA LEU A 36 4.63 -10.29 1.42
C LEU A 36 5.25 -9.25 0.49
N GLU A 37 5.23 -9.50 -0.83
CA GLU A 37 5.69 -8.55 -1.83
C GLU A 37 4.91 -7.22 -1.75
N ALA A 38 3.58 -7.27 -1.76
CA ALA A 38 2.74 -6.06 -1.66
C ALA A 38 3.01 -5.28 -0.36
N ASN A 39 3.21 -5.96 0.77
CA ASN A 39 3.54 -5.32 2.03
C ASN A 39 4.92 -4.65 2.01
N MET A 40 5.90 -5.22 1.30
CA MET A 40 7.23 -4.63 1.12
C MET A 40 7.14 -3.26 0.44
N TYR A 41 6.28 -3.12 -0.58
CA TYR A 41 6.08 -1.86 -1.31
C TYR A 41 5.20 -0.83 -0.56
N SER A 42 4.58 -1.20 0.57
CA SER A 42 3.72 -0.29 1.33
C SER A 42 4.48 0.97 1.77
N MET A 43 5.73 0.83 2.25
CA MET A 43 6.56 1.96 2.68
C MET A 43 6.99 2.84 1.50
N ALA A 44 7.45 2.23 0.41
CA ALA A 44 7.82 2.94 -0.81
C ALA A 44 6.64 3.78 -1.33
N THR A 45 5.42 3.24 -1.26
CA THR A 45 4.20 3.95 -1.63
C THR A 45 3.95 5.17 -0.74
N HIS A 46 4.13 5.07 0.58
CA HIS A 46 4.01 6.23 1.47
C HIS A 46 5.03 7.33 1.17
N LEU A 47 6.29 6.95 0.90
CA LEU A 47 7.33 7.91 0.53
C LEU A 47 7.02 8.59 -0.82
N TYR A 48 6.60 7.81 -1.82
CA TYR A 48 6.22 8.32 -3.13
C TYR A 48 5.14 9.40 -3.00
N TRP A 49 4.06 9.10 -2.28
CA TRP A 49 2.96 10.06 -2.11
C TRP A 49 3.31 11.25 -1.20
N THR A 50 4.28 11.11 -0.31
CA THR A 50 4.84 12.25 0.44
C THR A 50 5.48 13.24 -0.52
N ILE A 51 6.36 12.76 -1.41
CA ILE A 51 7.06 13.60 -2.39
C ILE A 51 6.07 14.23 -3.36
N TRP A 52 5.12 13.43 -3.87
CA TRP A 52 4.06 13.92 -4.74
C TRP A 52 3.26 15.05 -4.08
N GLY A 53 2.88 14.90 -2.81
CA GLY A 53 2.13 15.93 -2.08
C GLY A 53 2.90 17.25 -1.96
N TYR A 54 4.19 17.20 -1.61
CA TYR A 54 5.02 18.41 -1.53
C TYR A 54 5.16 19.12 -2.88
N ILE A 55 5.34 18.37 -3.97
CA ILE A 55 5.43 18.95 -5.32
C ILE A 55 4.10 19.60 -5.70
N GLN A 56 2.98 18.89 -5.50
CA GLN A 56 1.65 19.38 -5.87
C GLN A 56 1.21 20.60 -5.08
N ALA A 57 1.66 20.77 -3.83
CA ALA A 57 1.41 21.98 -3.05
C ALA A 57 1.85 23.28 -3.76
N SER A 58 2.79 23.19 -4.71
CA SER A 58 3.28 24.33 -5.50
C SER A 58 2.78 24.39 -6.94
N GLN A 59 2.23 23.31 -7.48
CA GLN A 59 1.94 23.16 -8.92
C GLN A 59 0.45 22.99 -9.21
N SER A 60 -0.30 22.39 -8.29
CA SER A 60 -1.69 22.06 -8.50
C SER A 60 -2.60 23.28 -8.27
N THR A 61 -3.64 23.39 -9.09
CA THR A 61 -4.73 24.37 -8.90
C THR A 61 -5.94 23.78 -8.18
N ILE A 62 -5.89 22.50 -7.80
CA ILE A 62 -6.97 21.84 -7.07
C ILE A 62 -6.97 22.33 -5.62
N ASP A 63 -8.15 22.69 -5.11
CA ASP A 63 -8.34 23.04 -3.70
C ASP A 63 -8.26 21.78 -2.81
N PHE A 64 -7.05 21.48 -2.38
CA PHE A 64 -6.73 20.31 -1.57
C PHE A 64 -5.54 20.61 -0.65
N ASP A 65 -5.58 20.12 0.60
CA ASP A 65 -4.49 20.28 1.56
C ASP A 65 -3.33 19.31 1.27
N TYR A 66 -2.52 19.68 0.27
CA TYR A 66 -1.37 18.90 -0.17
C TYR A 66 -0.29 18.76 0.91
N LEU A 67 -0.07 19.81 1.72
CA LEU A 67 0.95 19.78 2.78
C LEU A 67 0.51 18.86 3.93
N GLY A 68 -0.73 18.96 4.39
CA GLY A 68 -1.29 18.06 5.40
C GLY A 68 -1.30 16.61 4.92
N PHE A 69 -1.65 16.38 3.65
CA PHE A 69 -1.54 15.06 3.03
C PHE A 69 -0.10 14.53 3.03
N ALA A 70 0.86 15.32 2.54
CA ALA A 70 2.27 14.92 2.48
C ALA A 70 2.83 14.56 3.87
N GLN A 71 2.53 15.40 4.86
CA GLN A 71 2.93 15.15 6.26
C GLN A 71 2.31 13.86 6.80
N CYS A 72 1.02 13.64 6.60
CA CYS A 72 0.35 12.42 7.03
C CYS A 72 1.01 11.17 6.42
N ARG A 73 1.34 11.19 5.13
CA ARG A 73 2.02 10.07 4.46
C ARG A 73 3.44 9.85 4.99
N TYR A 74 4.16 10.93 5.28
CA TYR A 74 5.51 10.87 5.83
C TYR A 74 5.55 10.25 7.22
N GLU A 75 4.60 10.59 8.10
CA GLU A 75 4.52 9.99 9.44
C GLU A 75 4.26 8.49 9.38
N VAL A 76 3.46 8.02 8.42
CA VAL A 76 3.24 6.57 8.24
C VAL A 76 4.50 5.88 7.70
N PHE A 77 5.21 6.50 6.76
CA PHE A 77 6.51 6.00 6.30
C PHE A 77 7.50 5.86 7.47
N LYS A 78 7.64 6.89 8.30
CA LYS A 78 8.51 6.86 9.49
C LYS A 78 8.08 5.80 10.49
N SER A 79 6.80 5.70 10.85
CA SER A 79 6.36 4.74 11.89
C SER A 79 6.66 3.28 11.52
N ARG A 80 6.66 2.92 10.23
CA ARG A 80 7.03 1.57 9.77
C ARG A 80 8.53 1.35 9.65
N VAL A 81 9.31 2.38 9.32
CA VAL A 81 10.79 2.33 9.30
C VAL A 81 11.37 2.33 10.72
N THR A 82 10.66 2.91 11.70
CA THR A 82 11.13 3.05 13.08
C THR A 82 10.70 1.90 14.00
N LEU A 83 10.19 0.80 13.45
CA LEU A 83 10.25 -0.50 14.13
C LEU A 83 11.72 -0.96 14.11
N LYS A 84 12.55 -0.26 14.88
CA LYS A 84 13.95 -0.57 15.16
C LYS A 84 14.00 -1.42 16.43
N ASN A 85 14.66 -2.57 16.30
CA ASN A 85 15.41 -3.34 17.31
C ASN A 85 14.83 -3.46 18.72
#